data_AF-A0A651F174-F1
#
_entry.id   AF-A0A651F174-F1
#
_cell.length_a   1.000
_cell.length_b   1.000
_cell.length_c   1.000
_cell.angle_alpha   90.00
_cell.angle_beta   90.00
_cell.angle_gamma   90.00
#
_symmetry.space_group_name_H-M   'P 1'
#
loop_
_entity.id
_entity.type
_entity.pdbx_description
1 polymer ?
#
loop_
_entity_poly.entity_id
_entity_poly.type
_entity_poly.pdbx_seq_one_letter_code
_entity_poly.pdbx_strand_id
1 'polypeptide(L)'
;MMCFLRIAVYIAIAVQLAAAALVFIQGYSAQERLLALLLAVLPLLAAVTLYAGPSREERKLARELNIARMKSELEELEKKNGQSAKKTK
;
A
#
# COMPACT_ATOMS: atom_id res chain seq x y z
N MET A 1 1.40 -4.50 11.14
CA MET A 1 0.36 -5.40 10.60
C MET A 1 0.17 -5.29 9.08
N MET A 2 0.21 -4.07 8.49
CA MET A 2 -0.01 -3.88 7.05
C MET A 2 1.00 -4.56 6.11
N CYS A 3 2.26 -4.80 6.52
CA CYS A 3 3.26 -5.47 5.67
C CYS A 3 2.93 -6.95 5.40
N PHE A 4 2.45 -7.68 6.42
CA PHE A 4 2.08 -9.09 6.26
C PHE A 4 0.90 -9.27 5.31
N LEU A 5 -0.08 -8.36 5.38
CA LEU A 5 -1.23 -8.37 4.47
C LEU A 5 -0.79 -8.15 3.01
N ARG A 6 0.13 -7.21 2.76
CA ARG A 6 0.67 -6.98 1.41
C ARG A 6 1.41 -8.22 0.89
N ILE A 7 2.25 -8.84 1.71
CA ILE A 7 2.98 -10.07 1.35
C ILE A 7 2.00 -11.21 1.01
N ALA A 8 0.97 -11.41 1.83
CA ALA A 8 -0.05 -12.43 1.58
C ALA A 8 -0.81 -12.17 0.26
N VAL A 9 -1.14 -10.92 -0.04
CA VAL A 9 -1.81 -10.58 -1.30
C VAL A 9 -0.88 -10.76 -2.51
N TYR A 10 0.41 -10.43 -2.41
CA TYR A 10 1.39 -10.72 -3.47
C TYR A 10 1.50 -12.22 -3.75
N ILE A 11 1.53 -13.05 -2.70
CA ILE A 11 1.57 -14.51 -2.84
C ILE A 11 0.28 -15.01 -3.52
N ALA A 12 -0.89 -14.51 -3.12
CA ALA A 12 -2.16 -14.88 -3.72
C ALA A 12 -2.23 -14.53 -5.22
N ILE A 13 -1.78 -13.32 -5.59
CA ILE A 13 -1.70 -12.88 -7.00
C ILE A 13 -0.75 -13.79 -7.79
N ALA A 14 0.42 -14.14 -7.23
CA ALA A 14 1.39 -15.01 -7.88
C ALA A 14 0.82 -16.41 -8.14
N VAL A 15 0.12 -16.99 -7.15
CA VAL A 15 -0.54 -18.30 -7.29
C VAL A 15 -1.65 -18.26 -8.34
N GLN A 16 -2.46 -17.19 -8.38
CA GLN A 16 -3.51 -17.02 -9.39
C GLN A 16 -2.95 -16.89 -10.80
N LEU A 17 -1.86 -16.13 -10.99
CA LEU A 17 -1.18 -16.02 -12.28
C LEU A 17 -0.58 -17.36 -12.72
N ALA A 18 0.01 -18.12 -11.80
CA ALA A 18 0.55 -19.44 -12.10
C ALA A 18 -0.56 -20.42 -12.52
N ALA A 19 -1.71 -20.41 -11.83
CA ALA A 19 -2.87 -21.22 -12.20
C ALA A 19 -3.42 -20.83 -13.58
N ALA A 20 -3.56 -19.53 -13.86
CA ALA A 20 -4.00 -19.04 -15.17
C ALA A 20 -3.02 -19.43 -16.29
N ALA A 21 -1.70 -19.36 -16.04
CA ALA A 21 -0.68 -19.79 -16.99
C ALA A 21 -0.75 -21.30 -17.27
N LEU A 22 -0.96 -22.13 -16.25
CA LEU A 22 -1.14 -23.58 -16.42
C LEU A 22 -2.37 -23.90 -17.26
N VAL A 23 -3.50 -23.24 -17.01
CA VAL A 23 -4.73 -23.41 -17.80
C VAL A 23 -4.51 -22.93 -19.24
N PHE A 24 -3.76 -21.85 -19.45
CA PHE A 24 -3.45 -21.36 -20.79
C PHE A 24 -2.57 -22.33 -21.59
N ILE A 25 -1.58 -22.96 -20.95
CA ILE A 25 -0.68 -23.93 -21.58
C ILE A 25 -1.40 -25.25 -21.87
N GLN A 26 -2.22 -25.74 -20.94
CA GLN A 26 -2.95 -27.00 -21.08
C GLN A 26 -4.25 -26.87 -21.89
N GLY A 27 -4.75 -25.64 -22.07
CA GLY A 27 -5.97 -25.38 -22.82
C GLY A 27 -5.82 -25.75 -24.29
N TYR A 28 -6.55 -26.81 -24.69
CA TYR A 28 -6.60 -27.33 -26.06
C TYR A 28 -7.60 -26.54 -26.91
N SER A 29 -8.60 -25.89 -26.30
CA SER A 29 -9.60 -25.09 -27.01
C SER A 29 -9.36 -23.59 -26.90
N ALA A 30 -9.75 -22.83 -27.93
CA ALA A 30 -9.65 -21.37 -27.94
C ALA A 30 -10.48 -20.71 -26.83
N GLN A 31 -11.59 -21.35 -26.42
CA GLN A 31 -12.44 -20.88 -25.33
C GLN A 31 -11.76 -20.99 -23.96
N GLU A 32 -11.03 -22.08 -23.69
CA GLU A 32 -10.26 -22.26 -22.46
C GLU A 32 -9.14 -21.23 -22.33
N ARG A 33 -8.47 -20.90 -23.44
CA ARG A 33 -7.44 -19.86 -23.48
C ARG A 33 -8.01 -18.47 -23.21
N LEU A 34 -9.19 -18.16 -23.77
CA LEU A 34 -9.91 -16.91 -23.49
C LEU A 34 -10.32 -16.81 -22.03
N LEU A 35 -10.81 -17.89 -21.43
CA LEU A 35 -11.15 -17.98 -20.02
C LEU A 35 -9.92 -17.78 -19.12
N ALA A 36 -8.79 -18.41 -19.45
CA ALA A 36 -7.53 -18.20 -18.72
C ALA A 36 -7.06 -16.74 -18.78
N LEU A 37 -7.20 -16.10 -19.95
CA LEU A 37 -6.89 -14.69 -20.13
C LEU A 37 -7.81 -13.81 -19.27
N LEU A 38 -9.11 -14.09 -19.26
CA LEU A 38 -10.08 -13.37 -18.43
C LEU A 38 -9.77 -13.52 -16.93
N LEU A 39 -9.39 -14.73 -16.51
CA LEU A 39 -9.02 -15.05 -15.14
C LEU A 39 -7.76 -14.31 -14.70
N ALA A 40 -6.83 -14.04 -15.63
CA ALA A 40 -5.60 -13.29 -15.36
C ALA A 40 -5.83 -11.77 -15.25
N VAL A 41 -6.94 -11.22 -15.76
CA VAL A 41 -7.23 -9.78 -15.68
C VAL A 41 -7.42 -9.29 -14.24
N LEU A 42 -8.12 -10.06 -13.40
CA LEU A 42 -8.32 -9.72 -11.98
C LEU A 42 -7.01 -9.58 -11.18
N PRO A 43 -6.10 -10.58 -11.18
CA PRO A 43 -4.84 -10.48 -10.47
C PRO A 43 -3.91 -9.41 -11.08
N LEU A 44 -3.99 -9.16 -12.39
CA LEU A 44 -3.30 -8.02 -13.02
C LEU A 44 -3.81 -6.68 -12.48
N LEU A 45 -5.13 -6.48 -12.39
CA LEU A 45 -5.71 -5.28 -11.78
C LEU A 45 -5.29 -5.13 -10.32
N ALA A 46 -5.30 -6.22 -9.55
CA ALA A 46 -4.88 -6.22 -8.16
C ALA A 46 -3.39 -5.86 -8.00
N ALA A 47 -2.53 -6.35 -8.90
CA ALA A 47 -1.12 -5.99 -8.92
C ALA A 47 -0.92 -4.50 -9.24
N VAL A 48 -1.68 -3.96 -10.20
CA VAL A 48 -1.64 -2.54 -10.56
C VAL A 48 -2.11 -1.66 -9.41
N THR A 49 -3.18 -2.01 -8.71
CA THR A 49 -3.66 -1.23 -7.56
C THR A 49 -2.69 -1.29 -6.38
N LEU A 50 -1.99 -2.42 -6.17
CA LEU A 50 -0.92 -2.53 -5.18
C LEU A 50 0.33 -1.71 -5.52
N TYR A 51 0.67 -1.61 -6.81
CA TYR A 51 1.83 -0.87 -7.30
C TYR A 51 1.57 0.64 -7.44
N ALA A 52 0.33 1.05 -7.73
CA ALA A 52 -0.09 2.45 -7.78
C ALA A 52 0.08 3.18 -6.42
N GLY A 53 0.35 2.42 -5.35
CA GLY A 53 0.72 2.95 -4.06
C GLY A 53 -0.47 3.56 -3.31
N PRO A 54 -0.23 4.04 -2.08
CA PRO A 54 -1.29 4.56 -1.22
C PRO A 54 -2.08 5.63 -1.96
N SER A 55 -3.41 5.51 -1.87
CA SER A 55 -4.36 6.36 -2.57
C SER A 55 -4.05 7.84 -2.29
N ARG A 56 -4.49 8.75 -3.17
CA ARG A 56 -4.31 10.19 -2.95
C ARG A 56 -4.84 10.65 -1.59
N GLU A 57 -5.82 9.93 -1.05
CA GLU A 57 -6.44 10.17 0.26
C GLU A 57 -5.52 9.78 1.42
N GLU A 58 -4.89 8.60 1.37
CA GLU A 58 -3.91 8.18 2.38
C GLU A 58 -2.71 9.13 2.46
N ARG A 59 -2.28 9.68 1.32
CA ARG A 59 -1.18 10.67 1.30
C ARG A 59 -1.58 12.01 1.92
N LYS A 60 -2.84 12.42 1.78
CA LYS A 60 -3.35 13.64 2.43
C LYS A 60 -3.42 13.45 3.94
N LEU A 61 -4.01 12.34 4.39
CA LEU A 61 -4.08 12.01 5.81
C LEU A 61 -2.69 11.92 6.45
N ALA A 62 -1.73 11.26 5.79
CA ALA A 62 -0.36 11.17 6.31
C ALA A 62 0.34 12.53 6.45
N ARG A 63 0.05 13.48 5.54
CA ARG A 63 0.57 14.85 5.65
C ARG A 63 -0.08 15.59 6.82
N GLU A 64 -1.39 15.51 6.96
CA GLU A 64 -2.12 16.18 8.06
C GLU A 64 -1.65 15.68 9.42
N LEU A 65 -1.46 14.36 9.56
CA LEU A 65 -0.96 13.74 10.79
C LEU A 65 0.47 14.19 11.11
N ASN A 66 1.36 14.25 10.11
CA ASN A 66 2.72 14.74 10.30
C ASN A 66 2.75 16.24 10.65
N ILE A 67 1.92 17.07 10.01
CA ILE A 67 1.82 18.50 10.34
C ILE A 67 1.34 18.69 11.77
N ALA A 68 0.32 17.93 12.20
CA ALA A 68 -0.18 17.97 13.56
C ALA A 68 0.90 17.58 14.58
N ARG A 69 1.67 16.52 14.29
CA ARG A 69 2.76 16.05 15.16
C ARG A 69 3.90 17.07 15.28
N MET A 70 4.33 17.67 14.16
CA MET A 70 5.36 18.70 14.19
C MET A 70 4.92 19.95 14.95
N LYS A 71 3.63 20.32 14.88
CA LYS A 71 3.09 21.43 15.67
C LYS A 71 3.15 21.16 17.17
N SER A 72 2.80 19.95 17.61
CA SER A 72 2.93 19.58 19.03
C SER A 72 4.39 19.59 19.51
N GLU A 73 5.32 19.11 18.67
CA GLU A 73 6.75 19.11 19.00
C GLU A 73 7.31 20.54 19.12
N LEU A 74 6.90 21.45 18.23
CA LEU A 74 7.27 22.88 18.30
C LEU A 74 6.77 23.54 19.58
N GLU A 75 5.51 23.28 19.98
CA GLU A 75 4.93 23.87 21.18
C GLU A 75 5.61 23.35 22.46
N GLU A 76 6.00 22.07 22.49
CA GLU A 76 6.80 21.51 23.59
C GLU A 76 8.19 22.13 23.68
N LEU A 77 8.84 22.38 22.53
CA LEU A 77 10.15 23.02 22.48
C LEU A 77 10.07 24.48 22.92
N GLU A 78 9.05 25.24 22.51
CA GLU A 78 8.84 26.61 22.97
C GLU A 78 8.61 26.69 24.48
N LYS A 79 7.80 25.78 25.04
CA LYS A 79 7.58 25.72 26.50
C LYS A 79 8.88 25.42 27.25
N LYS A 80 9.71 24.50 26.75
CA LYS A 80 11.02 24.19 27.34
C LYS A 80 12.00 25.36 27.23
N ASN A 81 12.06 26.04 26.08
CA ASN A 81 12.94 27.19 25.89
C ASN A 81 12.52 28.39 26.75
N GLY A 82 11.22 28.67 26.84
CA GLY A 82 10.68 29.72 27.70
C GLY A 82 10.91 29.47 29.20
N GLN A 83 10.90 28.21 29.64
CA GLN A 83 11.28 27.84 31.00
C GLN A 83 12.80 27.95 31.25
N SER A 84 13.64 27.64 30.25
CA SER A 84 15.09 27.83 30.37
C SER A 84 15.46 29.30 30.53
N ALA A 85 14.81 30.20 29.79
CA ALA A 85 15.03 31.65 29.88
C ALA A 85 14.57 32.25 31.22
N LYS A 86 13.59 31.61 31.90
CA LYS A 86 13.11 32.03 33.22
C LYS A 86 13.96 31.52 34.39
N LYS A 87 14.83 30.53 34.16
CA LYS A 87 15.71 29.92 35.18
C LYS A 87 17.07 30.60 35.30
N THR A 88 17.40 31.51 34.39
CA THR A 88 18.67 32.26 34.33
C THR A 88 18.55 33.70 34.86
N LYS A 89 17.42 34.06 35.48
CA LYS A 89 17.24 35.26 36.31
C LYS A 89 16.99 34.83 37.75
#